data_AF-A0A354CJH3-F1
#
_entry.id   AF-A0A354CJH3-F1
#
_cell.length_a   1.000
_cell.length_b   1.000
_cell.length_c   1.000
_cell.angle_alpha   90.00
_cell.angle_beta   90.00
_cell.angle_gamma   90.00
#
_symmetry.space_group_name_H-M   'P 1'
#
loop_
_entity.id
_entity.type
_entity.pdbx_description
1 polymer ?
#
loop_
_entity_poly.entity_id
_entity_poly.type
_entity_poly.pdbx_seq_one_letter_code
_entity_poly.pdbx_strand_id
1 'polypeptide(L)'
;MDKIKECVNCGAAISAEDAECPYCHYMQYDAAEARYMDTLESMNDSMGSLDRNTRKIARKDIVKSVLITLAAAAVFAGIGSLSGIVHEKTDSYYYGEKSRIVKGLDWYDANADALDKAYEDKDFAGIYKIINADSKGPYYSILHNWEHYDIYQIYTGSYDRFEQYMTDEDRDGQYVFETLYRNAISTLELEYEKDSAASKLYARCSDDEKKIVDGWLANVKKFLKDDAGLTEEQCRADYNDLYSSGYMDYSKSSEYAQKYYNAKGGTQ
;
A
#
# COMPACT_ATOMS: atom_id res chain seq x y z
N MET A 1 36.12 42.08 10.93
CA MET A 1 35.24 41.88 9.77
C MET A 1 34.78 40.45 9.86
N ASP A 2 33.53 40.24 10.21
CA ASP A 2 32.97 38.89 10.29
C ASP A 2 33.02 38.30 8.89
N LYS A 3 33.61 37.11 8.76
CA LYS A 3 33.68 36.43 7.46
C LYS A 3 32.27 35.97 7.14
N ILE A 4 31.70 36.44 6.04
CA ILE A 4 30.35 36.10 5.59
C ILE A 4 30.46 35.09 4.46
N LYS A 5 29.63 34.05 4.50
CA LYS A 5 29.49 33.04 3.43
C LYS A 5 28.02 32.90 3.04
N GLU A 6 27.77 32.35 1.86
CA GLU A 6 26.41 32.01 1.44
C GLU A 6 26.00 30.64 1.98
N CYS A 7 24.78 30.53 2.48
CA CYS A 7 24.19 29.25 2.85
C CYS A 7 24.02 28.38 1.62
N VAL A 8 24.60 27.18 1.62
CA VAL A 8 24.56 26.25 0.48
C VAL A 8 23.15 25.81 0.06
N ASN A 9 22.16 25.96 0.95
CA ASN A 9 20.79 25.53 0.69
C ASN A 9 19.88 26.69 0.21
N CYS A 10 19.91 27.85 0.89
CA CYS A 10 19.01 28.95 0.59
C CYS A 10 19.69 30.19 -0.01
N GLY A 11 21.01 30.19 -0.15
CA GLY A 11 21.79 31.32 -0.68
C GLY A 11 21.88 32.54 0.25
N ALA A 12 21.31 32.49 1.45
CA ALA A 12 21.35 33.60 2.38
C ALA A 12 22.79 33.87 2.87
N ALA A 13 23.17 35.14 2.95
CA ALA A 13 24.44 35.56 3.55
C ALA A 13 24.41 35.33 5.07
N ILE A 14 25.28 34.47 5.57
CA ILE A 14 25.39 34.04 6.98
C ILE A 14 26.84 34.15 7.47
N SER A 15 27.06 34.13 8.79
CA SER A 15 28.43 34.08 9.29
C SER A 15 29.11 32.79 8.85
N ALA A 16 30.39 32.87 8.48
CA ALA A 16 31.18 31.71 8.10
C ALA A 16 31.32 30.71 9.25
N GLU A 17 31.18 31.19 10.49
CA GLU A 17 31.29 30.42 11.73
C GLU A 17 29.95 29.79 12.16
N ASP A 18 28.83 30.18 11.54
CA ASP A 18 27.52 29.61 11.87
C ASP A 18 27.43 28.17 11.35
N ALA A 19 27.24 27.23 12.29
CA ALA A 19 27.05 25.82 12.01
C ALA A 19 25.63 25.51 11.50
N GLU A 20 24.68 26.43 11.67
CA GLU A 20 23.30 26.30 11.23
C GLU A 20 22.84 27.62 10.62
N CYS A 21 22.19 27.56 9.45
CA CYS A 21 21.66 28.76 8.80
C CYS A 21 20.45 29.30 9.59
N PRO A 22 20.46 30.54 10.10
CA PRO A 22 19.36 31.09 10.88
C PRO A 22 18.07 31.34 10.08
N TYR A 23 18.14 31.26 8.75
CA TYR A 23 16.99 31.53 7.87
C TYR A 23 16.28 30.25 7.39
N CYS A 24 17.03 29.17 7.13
CA CYS A 24 16.46 27.92 6.63
C CYS A 24 16.81 26.69 7.49
N HIS A 25 17.52 26.90 8.60
CA HIS A 25 17.96 25.86 9.54
C HIS A 25 18.85 24.76 8.94
N TYR A 26 19.35 24.98 7.72
CA TYR A 26 20.24 24.04 7.07
C TYR A 26 21.64 24.11 7.69
N MET A 27 22.09 22.96 8.20
CA MET A 27 23.40 22.76 8.79
C MET A 27 24.54 23.03 7.79
N GLN A 28 25.53 23.80 8.22
CA GLN A 28 26.74 24.12 7.45
C GLN A 28 27.90 23.26 7.95
N TYR A 29 28.05 22.07 7.36
CA TYR A 29 28.98 21.03 7.84
C TYR A 29 30.42 21.51 8.05
N ASP A 30 30.98 22.30 7.13
CA ASP A 30 32.35 22.81 7.26
C ASP A 30 32.57 23.69 8.52
N ALA A 31 31.56 24.47 8.92
CA ALA A 31 31.63 25.28 10.13
C ALA A 31 31.37 24.48 11.41
N ALA A 32 30.50 23.46 11.33
CA ALA A 32 30.28 22.53 12.42
C ALA A 32 31.54 21.69 12.71
N GLU A 33 32.23 21.24 11.66
CA GLU A 33 33.49 20.49 11.76
C GLU A 33 34.60 21.36 12.35
N ALA A 34 34.77 22.59 11.88
CA ALA A 34 35.79 23.49 12.43
C ALA A 34 35.59 23.75 13.94
N ARG A 35 34.35 23.98 14.40
CA ARG A 35 34.03 24.15 15.82
C ARG A 35 34.30 22.87 16.63
N TYR A 36 34.02 21.70 16.05
CA TYR A 36 34.29 20.42 16.68
C TYR A 36 35.81 20.20 16.86
N MET A 37 36.61 20.50 15.84
CA MET A 37 38.06 20.36 15.89
C MET A 37 38.72 21.34 16.86
N ASP A 38 38.28 22.61 16.89
CA ASP A 38 38.75 23.61 17.86
C ASP A 38 38.49 23.19 19.31
N THR A 39 37.31 22.59 19.56
CA THR A 39 36.95 22.06 20.87
C THR A 39 37.89 20.92 21.29
N LEU A 40 38.27 20.02 20.37
CA LEU A 40 39.22 18.94 20.65
C LEU A 40 40.64 19.46 20.94
N GLU A 41 41.10 20.46 20.18
CA GLU A 41 42.41 21.06 20.38
C GLU A 41 42.50 21.81 21.72
N SER A 42 41.45 22.55 22.10
CA SER A 42 41.38 23.22 23.40
C SER A 42 41.42 22.25 24.59
N MET A 43 40.88 21.03 24.42
CA MET A 43 40.93 19.97 25.41
C MET A 43 42.34 19.36 25.53
N ASN A 44 43.08 19.28 24.42
CA ASN A 44 44.47 18.83 24.39
C ASN A 44 45.42 19.83 25.07
N ASP A 45 45.24 21.13 24.81
CA ASP A 45 46.06 22.19 25.42
C ASP A 45 45.81 22.32 26.93
N SER A 46 44.57 22.09 27.36
CA SER A 46 44.18 22.05 28.78
C SER A 46 44.80 20.88 29.56
N MET A 47 45.32 19.85 28.87
CA MET A 47 46.04 18.73 29.48
C MET A 47 47.55 18.98 29.65
N GLY A 48 48.08 20.05 29.04
CA GLY A 48 49.51 20.41 29.12
C GLY A 48 49.94 21.00 30.47
N SER A 49 48.99 21.41 31.33
CA SER A 49 49.28 22.24 32.51
C SER A 49 48.93 21.60 33.87
N LEU A 50 49.06 20.27 34.04
CA LEU A 50 48.81 19.63 35.35
C LEU A 50 49.86 18.58 35.79
N ASP A 51 50.30 18.74 37.05
CA ASP A 51 51.47 18.17 37.74
C ASP A 51 51.52 16.63 37.88
N ARG A 52 52.73 16.10 38.08
CA ARG A 52 53.14 14.69 37.94
C ARG A 52 52.70 13.78 39.11
N ASN A 53 52.34 14.32 40.30
CA ASN A 53 52.05 13.49 41.49
C ASN A 53 50.56 13.18 41.75
N THR A 54 49.61 13.88 41.11
CA THR A 54 48.16 13.56 41.16
C THR A 54 47.80 12.31 40.31
N ARG A 55 48.78 11.78 39.56
CA ARG A 55 48.61 10.80 38.47
C ARG A 55 48.40 9.34 38.88
N LYS A 56 48.53 8.92 40.14
CA LYS A 56 48.55 7.48 40.49
C LYS A 56 47.23 6.92 41.01
N ILE A 57 46.43 7.72 41.72
CA ILE A 57 45.14 7.28 42.28
C ILE A 57 44.01 7.50 41.25
N ALA A 58 43.99 8.65 40.56
CA ALA A 58 42.99 8.93 39.53
C ALA A 58 43.12 8.04 38.28
N ARG A 59 44.33 7.53 37.94
CA ARG A 59 44.55 6.68 36.76
C ARG A 59 43.78 5.36 36.79
N LYS A 60 43.61 4.71 37.94
CA LYS A 60 43.07 3.35 37.97
C LYS A 60 41.55 3.32 37.72
N ASP A 61 40.85 4.34 38.21
CA ASP A 61 39.41 4.49 38.02
C ASP A 61 39.07 5.19 36.70
N ILE A 62 39.89 6.16 36.28
CA ILE A 62 39.73 6.81 34.96
C ILE A 62 39.99 5.80 33.84
N VAL A 63 41.05 4.98 33.89
CA VAL A 63 41.33 3.97 32.84
C VAL A 63 40.22 2.91 32.76
N LYS A 64 39.63 2.50 33.89
CA LYS A 64 38.48 1.58 33.92
C LYS A 64 37.22 2.21 33.30
N SER A 65 36.94 3.48 33.59
CA SER A 65 35.81 4.21 33.00
C SER A 65 36.01 4.48 31.52
N VAL A 66 37.22 4.86 31.09
CA VAL A 66 37.56 5.17 29.69
C VAL A 66 37.56 3.92 28.81
N LEU A 67 37.99 2.75 29.31
CA LEU A 67 37.89 1.49 28.58
C LEU A 67 36.42 1.03 28.40
N ILE A 68 35.56 1.28 29.38
CA ILE A 68 34.11 1.01 29.28
C ILE A 68 33.46 2.00 28.30
N THR A 69 33.83 3.28 28.34
CA THR A 69 33.34 4.30 27.40
C THR A 69 33.84 4.09 25.97
N LEU A 70 35.09 3.63 25.76
CA LEU A 70 35.63 3.28 24.44
C LEU A 70 34.99 2.00 23.88
N ALA A 71 34.72 0.99 24.73
CA ALA A 71 33.98 -0.20 24.31
C ALA A 71 32.50 0.13 23.98
N ALA A 72 31.87 1.02 24.74
CA ALA A 72 30.52 1.53 24.42
C ALA A 72 30.52 2.35 23.12
N ALA A 73 31.51 3.22 22.90
CA ALA A 73 31.65 4.00 21.66
C ALA A 73 31.92 3.11 20.43
N ALA A 74 32.66 2.00 20.58
CA ALA A 74 32.84 1.01 19.50
C ALA A 74 31.55 0.23 19.20
N VAL A 75 30.71 -0.05 20.21
CA VAL A 75 29.36 -0.63 20.02
C VAL A 75 28.42 0.39 19.36
N PHE A 76 28.50 1.68 19.69
CA PHE A 76 27.74 2.75 19.00
C PHE A 76 28.26 3.04 17.59
N ALA A 77 29.56 2.91 17.31
CA ALA A 77 30.11 3.00 15.96
C ALA A 77 29.79 1.75 15.11
N GLY A 78 29.70 0.56 15.72
CA GLY A 78 29.22 -0.67 15.09
C GLY A 78 27.70 -0.63 14.81
N ILE A 79 26.92 -0.09 15.75
CA ILE A 79 25.49 0.19 15.54
C ILE A 79 25.32 1.34 14.54
N GLY A 80 26.20 2.34 14.50
CA GLY A 80 26.16 3.46 13.55
C GLY A 80 26.56 3.07 12.13
N SER A 81 27.46 2.11 11.96
CA SER A 81 27.80 1.53 10.64
C SER A 81 26.77 0.49 10.18
N LEU A 82 26.16 -0.27 11.10
CA LEU A 82 24.93 -1.02 10.80
C LEU A 82 23.75 -0.09 10.52
N SER A 83 23.63 1.02 11.24
CA SER A 83 22.60 2.04 11.00
C SER A 83 22.87 2.80 9.73
N GLY A 84 24.11 2.98 9.28
CA GLY A 84 24.48 3.60 8.00
C GLY A 84 24.26 2.67 6.81
N ILE A 85 24.49 1.36 6.95
CA ILE A 85 24.10 0.34 5.95
C ILE A 85 22.57 0.15 5.96
N VAL A 86 21.94 0.25 7.13
CA VAL A 86 20.48 0.29 7.27
C VAL A 86 19.95 1.63 6.78
N HIS A 87 20.64 2.78 6.89
CA HIS A 87 20.23 4.10 6.37
C HIS A 87 20.39 4.12 4.86
N GLU A 88 21.45 3.56 4.28
CA GLU A 88 21.58 3.45 2.82
C GLU A 88 20.48 2.55 2.22
N LYS A 89 20.09 1.48 2.93
CA LYS A 89 18.95 0.63 2.53
C LYS A 89 17.58 1.24 2.88
N THR A 90 17.42 1.91 4.02
CA THR A 90 16.16 2.54 4.45
C THR A 90 15.93 3.88 3.77
N ASP A 91 16.94 4.62 3.38
CA ASP A 91 16.84 5.78 2.50
C ASP A 91 16.49 5.34 1.08
N SER A 92 17.06 4.25 0.54
CA SER A 92 16.59 3.73 -0.75
C SER A 92 15.11 3.31 -0.70
N TYR A 93 14.66 2.82 0.45
CA TYR A 93 13.28 2.42 0.70
C TYR A 93 12.37 3.64 0.93
N TYR A 94 12.79 4.61 1.75
CA TYR A 94 12.03 5.84 2.10
C TYR A 94 12.00 6.87 0.96
N TYR A 95 13.11 7.07 0.22
CA TYR A 95 13.10 7.90 -1.00
C TYR A 95 12.31 7.23 -2.12
N GLY A 96 12.41 5.89 -2.22
CA GLY A 96 11.57 5.09 -3.11
C GLY A 96 10.09 5.24 -2.77
N GLU A 97 9.71 5.11 -1.50
CA GLU A 97 8.33 5.19 -1.02
C GLU A 97 7.77 6.61 -1.09
N LYS A 98 8.54 7.64 -0.73
CA LYS A 98 8.15 9.05 -0.93
C LYS A 98 7.99 9.39 -2.40
N SER A 99 8.92 8.96 -3.27
CA SER A 99 8.78 9.13 -4.72
C SER A 99 7.55 8.39 -5.27
N ARG A 100 7.24 7.21 -4.73
CA ARG A 100 6.05 6.44 -5.08
C ARG A 100 4.75 7.13 -4.64
N ILE A 101 4.69 7.66 -3.43
CA ILE A 101 3.53 8.41 -2.92
C ILE A 101 3.30 9.66 -3.76
N VAL A 102 4.35 10.45 -4.02
CA VAL A 102 4.25 11.65 -4.88
C VAL A 102 3.77 11.28 -6.29
N LYS A 103 4.36 10.25 -6.91
CA LYS A 103 3.88 9.74 -8.22
C LYS A 103 2.44 9.22 -8.17
N GLY A 104 2.02 8.65 -7.04
CA GLY A 104 0.66 8.19 -6.83
C GLY A 104 -0.34 9.34 -6.72
N LEU A 105 0.06 10.44 -6.05
CA LEU A 105 -0.72 11.67 -5.96
C LEU A 105 -0.77 12.39 -7.30
N ASP A 106 0.36 12.57 -7.99
CA ASP A 106 0.40 13.17 -9.33
C ASP A 106 -0.49 12.40 -10.32
N TRP A 107 -0.47 11.07 -10.24
CA TRP A 107 -1.36 10.22 -11.03
C TRP A 107 -2.82 10.42 -10.63
N TYR A 108 -3.14 10.44 -9.33
CA TYR A 108 -4.51 10.64 -8.84
C TYR A 108 -5.05 12.00 -9.31
N ASP A 109 -4.30 13.08 -9.11
CA ASP A 109 -4.69 14.43 -9.53
C ASP A 109 -4.90 14.53 -11.05
N ALA A 110 -4.11 13.80 -11.84
CA ALA A 110 -4.25 13.75 -13.29
C ALA A 110 -5.44 12.90 -13.78
N ASN A 111 -5.96 11.98 -12.96
CA ASN A 111 -6.97 11.00 -13.38
C ASN A 111 -8.29 11.07 -12.58
N ALA A 112 -8.37 11.83 -11.49
CA ALA A 112 -9.54 11.92 -10.63
C ALA A 112 -10.80 12.30 -11.42
N ASP A 113 -10.74 13.36 -12.23
CA ASP A 113 -11.87 13.78 -13.09
C ASP A 113 -12.32 12.68 -14.06
N ALA A 114 -11.39 11.89 -14.59
CA ALA A 114 -11.70 10.78 -15.49
C ALA A 114 -12.29 9.58 -14.75
N LEU A 115 -11.83 9.30 -13.53
CA LEU A 115 -12.37 8.27 -12.65
C LEU A 115 -13.81 8.62 -12.23
N ASP A 116 -14.03 9.85 -11.77
CA ASP A 116 -15.35 10.34 -11.35
C ASP A 116 -16.32 10.35 -12.51
N LYS A 117 -15.89 10.84 -13.68
CA LYS A 117 -16.70 10.78 -14.88
C LYS A 117 -17.08 9.36 -15.27
N ALA A 118 -16.12 8.43 -15.26
CA ALA A 118 -16.40 7.03 -15.59
C ALA A 118 -17.35 6.38 -14.57
N TYR A 119 -17.26 6.76 -13.29
CA TYR A 119 -18.21 6.35 -12.26
C TYR A 119 -19.62 6.91 -12.50
N GLU A 120 -19.76 8.20 -12.79
CA GLU A 120 -21.03 8.85 -13.12
C GLU A 120 -21.72 8.18 -14.33
N ASP A 121 -20.92 7.84 -15.34
CA ASP A 121 -21.36 7.13 -16.55
C ASP A 121 -21.60 5.62 -16.29
N LYS A 122 -21.31 5.13 -15.06
CA LYS A 122 -21.36 3.71 -14.63
C LYS A 122 -20.48 2.79 -15.47
N ASP A 123 -19.42 3.32 -16.06
CA ASP A 123 -18.43 2.59 -16.85
C ASP A 123 -17.32 2.02 -15.96
N PHE A 124 -17.66 0.98 -15.18
CA PHE A 124 -16.70 0.31 -14.30
C PHE A 124 -15.58 -0.41 -15.06
N ALA A 125 -15.84 -0.87 -16.29
CA ALA A 125 -14.80 -1.39 -17.18
C ALA A 125 -13.83 -0.28 -17.63
N GLY A 126 -14.32 0.93 -17.88
CA GLY A 126 -13.53 2.14 -18.12
C GLY A 126 -12.66 2.50 -16.92
N ILE A 127 -13.22 2.49 -15.71
CA ILE A 127 -12.48 2.70 -14.45
C ILE A 127 -11.32 1.70 -14.34
N TYR A 128 -11.58 0.41 -14.62
CA TYR A 128 -10.53 -0.62 -14.63
C TYR A 128 -9.41 -0.28 -15.62
N LYS A 129 -9.74 0.19 -16.84
CA LYS A 129 -8.75 0.58 -17.85
C LYS A 129 -7.90 1.77 -17.39
N ILE A 130 -8.52 2.78 -16.76
CA ILE A 130 -7.80 3.94 -16.22
C ILE A 130 -6.80 3.49 -15.16
N ILE A 131 -7.26 2.69 -14.19
CA ILE A 131 -6.42 2.20 -13.08
C ILE A 131 -5.32 1.25 -13.58
N ASN A 132 -5.55 0.47 -14.63
CA ASN A 132 -4.59 -0.54 -15.10
C ASN A 132 -3.79 -0.13 -16.35
N ALA A 133 -3.93 1.12 -16.82
CA ALA A 133 -3.20 1.61 -17.99
C ALA A 133 -1.67 1.50 -17.81
N ASP A 134 -1.18 1.76 -16.59
CA ASP A 134 0.23 1.66 -16.24
C ASP A 134 0.48 0.47 -15.31
N SER A 135 0.62 -0.71 -15.93
CA SER A 135 0.75 -2.06 -15.32
C SER A 135 1.64 -2.27 -14.07
N LYS A 136 2.35 -1.25 -13.55
CA LYS A 136 3.19 -1.29 -12.33
C LYS A 136 3.23 0.03 -11.54
N GLY A 137 2.21 0.88 -11.62
CA GLY A 137 2.29 2.19 -10.97
C GLY A 137 2.11 2.18 -9.44
N PRO A 138 2.71 3.15 -8.74
CA PRO A 138 2.66 3.25 -7.27
C PRO A 138 1.33 3.75 -6.70
N TYR A 139 0.33 3.99 -7.54
CA TYR A 139 -0.93 4.64 -7.17
C TYR A 139 -1.95 3.73 -6.47
N TYR A 140 -1.77 2.40 -6.44
CA TYR A 140 -2.67 1.50 -5.69
C TYR A 140 -2.78 1.87 -4.21
N SER A 141 -1.70 2.39 -3.62
CA SER A 141 -1.71 2.86 -2.24
C SER A 141 -2.36 4.23 -2.07
N ILE A 142 -2.69 4.96 -3.13
CA ILE A 142 -3.41 6.24 -3.05
C ILE A 142 -4.88 6.09 -3.47
N LEU A 143 -5.18 5.09 -4.31
CA LEU A 143 -6.52 4.85 -4.85
C LEU A 143 -7.59 4.60 -3.78
N HIS A 144 -7.21 4.12 -2.58
CA HIS A 144 -8.15 3.96 -1.46
C HIS A 144 -8.73 5.29 -0.94
N ASN A 145 -8.14 6.44 -1.32
CA ASN A 145 -8.66 7.77 -1.01
C ASN A 145 -9.74 8.22 -1.98
N TRP A 146 -9.94 7.51 -3.08
CA TRP A 146 -11.02 7.80 -4.02
C TRP A 146 -12.36 7.44 -3.38
N GLU A 147 -13.33 8.35 -3.46
CA GLU A 147 -14.65 8.20 -2.81
C GLU A 147 -15.35 6.88 -3.22
N HIS A 148 -15.25 6.52 -4.49
CA HIS A 148 -15.92 5.35 -5.07
C HIS A 148 -15.03 4.08 -5.09
N TYR A 149 -13.95 4.07 -4.30
CA TYR A 149 -13.03 2.93 -4.25
C TYR A 149 -13.72 1.63 -3.80
N ASP A 150 -14.56 1.70 -2.77
CA ASP A 150 -15.18 0.50 -2.19
C ASP A 150 -16.12 -0.19 -3.20
N ILE A 151 -16.97 0.55 -3.92
CA ILE A 151 -17.83 -0.02 -4.97
C ILE A 151 -17.01 -0.57 -6.15
N TYR A 152 -15.91 0.07 -6.53
CA TYR A 152 -15.00 -0.45 -7.55
C TYR A 152 -14.34 -1.77 -7.13
N GLN A 153 -13.95 -1.90 -5.86
CA GLN A 153 -13.41 -3.15 -5.31
C GLN A 153 -14.46 -4.27 -5.32
N ILE A 154 -15.73 -3.95 -5.02
CA ILE A 154 -16.83 -4.92 -5.14
C ILE A 154 -17.01 -5.34 -6.60
N TYR A 155 -17.02 -4.38 -7.54
CA TYR A 155 -17.18 -4.68 -8.96
C TYR A 155 -16.09 -5.64 -9.46
N THR A 156 -14.82 -5.29 -9.25
CA THR A 156 -13.68 -6.08 -9.73
C THR A 156 -13.45 -7.37 -8.96
N GLY A 157 -13.90 -7.45 -7.71
CA GLY A 157 -13.78 -8.65 -6.89
C GLY A 157 -14.95 -9.63 -7.03
N SER A 158 -16.12 -9.15 -7.46
CA SER A 158 -17.36 -9.95 -7.36
C SER A 158 -18.28 -9.93 -8.58
N TYR A 159 -18.12 -9.02 -9.55
CA TYR A 159 -19.11 -8.88 -10.63
C TYR A 159 -18.54 -8.73 -12.05
N ASP A 160 -17.37 -8.12 -12.23
CA ASP A 160 -16.79 -7.79 -13.54
C ASP A 160 -16.71 -9.00 -14.49
N ARG A 161 -16.31 -10.17 -13.98
CA ARG A 161 -16.23 -11.41 -14.74
C ARG A 161 -17.61 -11.89 -15.16
N PHE A 162 -18.59 -11.83 -14.26
CA PHE A 162 -19.96 -12.19 -14.61
C PHE A 162 -20.48 -11.28 -15.74
N GLU A 163 -20.29 -9.96 -15.63
CA GLU A 163 -20.71 -9.01 -16.66
C GLU A 163 -20.03 -9.27 -18.01
N GLN A 164 -18.71 -9.49 -18.02
CA GLN A 164 -17.95 -9.79 -19.25
C GLN A 164 -18.53 -11.02 -19.97
N TYR A 165 -18.70 -12.14 -19.25
CA TYR A 165 -19.16 -13.40 -19.85
C TYR A 165 -20.65 -13.39 -20.21
N MET A 166 -21.46 -12.49 -19.62
CA MET A 166 -22.86 -12.32 -20.03
C MET A 166 -23.00 -11.77 -21.45
N THR A 167 -21.93 -11.14 -21.97
CA THR A 167 -21.87 -10.55 -23.33
C THR A 167 -21.02 -11.37 -24.31
N ASP A 168 -20.54 -12.54 -23.90
CA ASP A 168 -19.72 -13.42 -24.74
C ASP A 168 -20.51 -13.96 -25.94
N GLU A 169 -19.86 -14.13 -27.10
CA GLU A 169 -20.49 -14.69 -28.30
C GLU A 169 -20.92 -16.16 -28.07
N ASP A 170 -20.18 -16.90 -27.27
CA ASP A 170 -20.49 -18.28 -26.87
C ASP A 170 -21.21 -18.34 -25.51
N ARG A 171 -22.04 -17.34 -25.18
CA ARG A 171 -22.74 -17.27 -23.88
C ARG A 171 -23.46 -18.57 -23.49
N ASP A 172 -24.03 -19.24 -24.48
CA ASP A 172 -24.77 -20.48 -24.29
C ASP A 172 -23.90 -21.74 -24.27
N GLY A 173 -22.62 -21.64 -24.62
CA GLY A 173 -21.64 -22.72 -24.56
C GLY A 173 -21.33 -23.17 -23.14
N GLN A 174 -20.89 -24.41 -23.00
CA GLN A 174 -20.65 -25.04 -21.70
C GLN A 174 -19.63 -24.26 -20.87
N TYR A 175 -18.49 -23.89 -21.46
CA TYR A 175 -17.42 -23.19 -20.75
C TYR A 175 -17.86 -21.83 -20.21
N VAL A 176 -18.59 -21.06 -21.01
CA VAL A 176 -19.09 -19.74 -20.60
C VAL A 176 -20.15 -19.89 -19.52
N PHE A 177 -21.07 -20.85 -19.66
CA PHE A 177 -22.07 -21.14 -18.62
C PHE A 177 -21.41 -21.53 -17.29
N GLU A 178 -20.40 -22.41 -17.31
CA GLU A 178 -19.66 -22.79 -16.10
C GLU A 178 -18.99 -21.60 -15.42
N THR A 179 -18.46 -20.69 -16.23
CA THR A 179 -17.84 -19.47 -15.74
C THR A 179 -18.88 -18.50 -15.17
N LEU A 180 -20.02 -18.32 -15.84
CA LEU A 180 -21.13 -17.49 -15.35
C LEU A 180 -21.69 -18.02 -14.04
N TYR A 181 -21.97 -19.32 -13.94
CA TYR A 181 -22.45 -19.96 -12.72
C TYR A 181 -21.48 -19.72 -11.56
N ARG A 182 -20.19 -19.98 -11.76
CA ARG A 182 -19.17 -19.83 -10.72
C ARG A 182 -19.12 -18.39 -10.20
N ASN A 183 -19.04 -17.41 -11.10
CA ASN A 183 -18.98 -16.01 -10.71
C ASN A 183 -20.30 -15.57 -10.04
N ALA A 184 -21.46 -15.98 -10.56
CA ALA A 184 -22.75 -15.67 -9.95
C ALA A 184 -22.88 -16.19 -8.52
N ILE A 185 -22.49 -17.45 -8.25
CA ILE A 185 -22.48 -17.99 -6.89
C ILE A 185 -21.49 -17.24 -5.99
N SER A 186 -20.31 -16.88 -6.51
CA SER A 186 -19.33 -16.09 -5.76
C SER A 186 -19.88 -14.71 -5.40
N THR A 187 -20.63 -14.04 -6.29
CA THR A 187 -21.24 -12.73 -6.02
C THR A 187 -22.25 -12.79 -4.86
N LEU A 188 -22.93 -13.94 -4.67
CA LEU A 188 -23.88 -14.11 -3.56
C LEU A 188 -23.23 -14.05 -2.17
N GLU A 189 -21.90 -14.14 -2.06
CA GLU A 189 -21.15 -13.89 -0.82
C GLU A 189 -21.53 -12.55 -0.18
N LEU A 190 -21.79 -11.51 -0.99
CA LEU A 190 -22.22 -10.19 -0.53
C LEU A 190 -23.49 -10.24 0.35
N GLU A 191 -24.39 -11.19 0.07
CA GLU A 191 -25.64 -11.36 0.79
C GLU A 191 -25.57 -12.47 1.84
N TYR A 192 -24.82 -13.53 1.55
CA TYR A 192 -24.83 -14.76 2.34
C TYR A 192 -23.84 -14.72 3.50
N GLU A 193 -22.75 -13.98 3.39
CA GLU A 193 -21.69 -13.89 4.40
C GLU A 193 -21.45 -12.44 4.84
N LYS A 194 -22.05 -12.06 5.98
CA LYS A 194 -22.02 -10.68 6.49
C LYS A 194 -20.65 -10.22 6.97
N ASP A 195 -19.71 -11.14 7.20
CA ASP A 195 -18.35 -10.82 7.64
C ASP A 195 -17.29 -10.98 6.54
N SER A 196 -17.70 -11.28 5.29
CA SER A 196 -16.80 -11.33 4.14
C SER A 196 -16.14 -9.97 3.86
N ALA A 197 -15.04 -10.00 3.10
CA ALA A 197 -14.39 -8.76 2.65
C ALA A 197 -15.34 -7.92 1.79
N ALA A 198 -16.11 -8.57 0.93
CA ALA A 198 -17.08 -7.94 0.03
C ALA A 198 -18.24 -7.29 0.80
N SER A 199 -18.82 -7.97 1.80
CA SER A 199 -19.92 -7.39 2.60
C SER A 199 -19.45 -6.22 3.48
N LYS A 200 -18.20 -6.25 3.97
CA LYS A 200 -17.58 -5.11 4.66
C LYS A 200 -17.36 -3.90 3.74
N LEU A 201 -17.02 -4.13 2.47
CA LEU A 201 -16.95 -3.07 1.46
C LEU A 201 -18.35 -2.49 1.19
N TYR A 202 -19.34 -3.37 0.99
CA TYR A 202 -20.73 -2.98 0.76
C TYR A 202 -21.30 -2.15 1.91
N ALA A 203 -20.98 -2.50 3.15
CA ALA A 203 -21.43 -1.76 4.33
C ALA A 203 -20.93 -0.31 4.37
N ARG A 204 -19.77 -0.02 3.77
CA ARG A 204 -19.17 1.33 3.69
C ARG A 204 -19.64 2.15 2.49
N CYS A 205 -20.25 1.50 1.49
CA CYS A 205 -20.83 2.18 0.34
C CYS A 205 -21.98 3.12 0.75
N SER A 206 -22.15 4.21 0.00
CA SER A 206 -23.30 5.10 0.09
C SER A 206 -24.61 4.38 -0.29
N ASP A 207 -25.75 4.99 0.03
CA ASP A 207 -27.06 4.40 -0.29
C ASP A 207 -27.31 4.29 -1.81
N ASP A 208 -26.75 5.20 -2.60
CA ASP A 208 -26.86 5.13 -4.06
C ASP A 208 -25.95 4.06 -4.66
N GLU A 209 -24.74 3.88 -4.12
CA GLU A 209 -23.84 2.78 -4.49
C GLU A 209 -24.42 1.42 -4.11
N LYS A 210 -25.06 1.31 -2.95
CA LYS A 210 -25.76 0.07 -2.55
C LYS A 210 -26.83 -0.32 -3.57
N LYS A 211 -27.60 0.63 -4.11
CA LYS A 211 -28.57 0.35 -5.19
C LYS A 211 -27.91 -0.19 -6.45
N ILE A 212 -26.69 0.26 -6.77
CA ILE A 212 -25.93 -0.26 -7.92
C ILE A 212 -25.52 -1.72 -7.63
N VAL A 213 -24.93 -2.00 -6.47
CA VAL A 213 -24.52 -3.36 -6.07
C VAL A 213 -25.73 -4.31 -5.97
N ASP A 214 -26.84 -3.83 -5.43
CA ASP A 214 -28.10 -4.59 -5.36
C ASP A 214 -28.62 -4.92 -6.78
N GLY A 215 -28.41 -4.03 -7.74
CA GLY A 215 -28.67 -4.28 -9.16
C GLY A 215 -27.80 -5.39 -9.74
N TRP A 216 -26.51 -5.43 -9.40
CA TRP A 216 -25.62 -6.54 -9.76
C TRP A 216 -26.07 -7.87 -9.15
N LEU A 217 -26.44 -7.87 -7.87
CA LEU A 217 -27.01 -9.03 -7.19
C LEU A 217 -28.31 -9.51 -7.85
N ALA A 218 -29.17 -8.59 -8.28
CA ALA A 218 -30.38 -8.93 -9.01
C ALA A 218 -30.07 -9.59 -10.36
N ASN A 219 -29.05 -9.13 -11.09
CA ASN A 219 -28.63 -9.70 -12.37
C ASN A 219 -28.10 -11.14 -12.21
N VAL A 220 -27.23 -11.39 -11.23
CA VAL A 220 -26.70 -12.75 -10.99
C VAL A 220 -27.81 -13.70 -10.53
N LYS A 221 -28.72 -13.25 -9.66
CA LYS A 221 -29.88 -14.03 -9.21
C LYS A 221 -30.82 -14.35 -10.37
N LYS A 222 -31.02 -13.40 -11.28
CA LYS A 222 -31.80 -13.61 -12.49
C LYS A 222 -31.17 -14.70 -13.38
N PHE A 223 -29.87 -14.65 -13.62
CA PHE A 223 -29.15 -15.72 -14.37
C PHE A 223 -29.30 -17.09 -13.68
N LEU A 224 -29.05 -17.17 -12.37
CA LEU A 224 -29.15 -18.43 -11.63
C LEU A 224 -30.56 -19.02 -11.69
N LYS A 225 -31.58 -18.18 -11.66
CA LYS A 225 -32.97 -18.61 -11.77
C LYS A 225 -33.36 -18.98 -13.20
N ASP A 226 -33.16 -18.08 -14.14
CA ASP A 226 -33.72 -18.18 -15.49
C ASP A 226 -32.89 -19.13 -16.37
N ASP A 227 -31.56 -19.09 -16.23
CA ASP A 227 -30.64 -19.83 -17.10
C ASP A 227 -30.12 -21.12 -16.45
N ALA A 228 -29.86 -21.11 -15.14
CA ALA A 228 -29.44 -22.31 -14.40
C ALA A 228 -30.62 -23.08 -13.76
N GLY A 229 -31.82 -22.51 -13.73
CA GLY A 229 -33.02 -23.16 -13.21
C GLY A 229 -33.03 -23.36 -11.68
N LEU A 230 -32.29 -22.54 -10.95
CA LEU A 230 -32.08 -22.69 -9.50
C LEU A 230 -33.08 -21.86 -8.69
N THR A 231 -33.51 -22.42 -7.55
CA THR A 231 -34.18 -21.65 -6.50
C THR A 231 -33.17 -20.95 -5.59
N GLU A 232 -33.63 -19.98 -4.81
CA GLU A 232 -32.81 -19.29 -3.80
C GLU A 232 -32.25 -20.28 -2.76
N GLU A 233 -33.05 -21.28 -2.36
CA GLU A 233 -32.60 -22.32 -1.42
C GLU A 233 -31.49 -23.18 -2.02
N GLN A 234 -31.57 -23.50 -3.33
CA GLN A 234 -30.52 -24.24 -4.03
C GLN A 234 -29.25 -23.40 -4.16
N CYS A 235 -29.37 -22.12 -4.52
CA CYS A 235 -28.22 -21.21 -4.59
C CYS A 235 -27.48 -21.12 -3.24
N ARG A 236 -28.24 -21.01 -2.13
CA ARG A 236 -27.67 -20.98 -0.78
C ARG A 236 -27.03 -22.31 -0.38
N ALA A 237 -27.65 -23.43 -0.73
CA ALA A 237 -27.08 -24.75 -0.48
C ALA A 237 -25.77 -24.94 -1.25
N ASP A 238 -25.76 -24.59 -2.54
CA ASP A 238 -24.57 -24.67 -3.40
C ASP A 238 -23.45 -23.76 -2.86
N TYR A 239 -23.75 -22.51 -2.50
CA TYR A 239 -22.77 -21.60 -1.88
C TYR A 239 -22.14 -22.20 -0.62
N ASN A 240 -22.96 -22.65 0.35
CA ASN A 240 -22.46 -23.17 1.62
C ASN A 240 -21.58 -24.41 1.44
N ASP A 241 -21.94 -25.28 0.49
CA ASP A 241 -21.21 -26.49 0.20
C ASP A 241 -19.89 -26.21 -0.51
N LEU A 242 -19.90 -25.30 -1.50
CA LEU A 242 -18.71 -24.87 -2.24
C LEU A 242 -17.71 -24.11 -1.37
N TYR A 243 -18.18 -23.37 -0.36
CA TYR A 243 -17.34 -22.59 0.56
C TYR A 243 -17.12 -23.25 1.92
N SER A 244 -17.40 -24.56 2.05
CA SER A 244 -17.25 -25.29 3.31
C SER A 244 -15.84 -25.23 3.94
N SER A 245 -14.81 -24.94 3.13
CA SER A 245 -13.41 -24.75 3.57
C SER A 245 -13.01 -23.30 3.85
N GLY A 246 -13.93 -22.34 3.65
CA GLY A 246 -13.66 -20.90 3.63
C GLY A 246 -13.22 -20.36 2.26
N TYR A 247 -12.94 -21.24 1.29
CA TYR A 247 -12.68 -20.89 -0.11
C TYR A 247 -13.56 -21.74 -1.02
N MET A 248 -13.86 -21.22 -2.21
CA MET A 248 -14.63 -21.95 -3.22
C MET A 248 -13.87 -23.18 -3.72
N ASP A 249 -14.53 -24.33 -3.69
CA ASP A 249 -14.08 -25.54 -4.38
C ASP A 249 -14.33 -25.43 -5.89
N TYR A 250 -13.26 -25.18 -6.65
CA TYR A 250 -13.32 -25.01 -8.10
C TYR A 250 -13.71 -26.30 -8.85
N SER A 251 -13.25 -27.45 -8.39
CA SER A 251 -13.59 -28.73 -9.02
C SER A 251 -15.08 -29.01 -8.83
N LYS A 252 -15.57 -28.86 -7.59
CA LYS A 252 -16.98 -29.06 -7.26
C LYS A 252 -17.90 -28.05 -7.94
N SER A 253 -17.48 -26.78 -8.02
CA SER A 253 -18.27 -25.76 -8.74
C SER A 253 -18.43 -26.10 -10.23
N SER A 254 -17.39 -26.67 -10.85
CA SER A 254 -17.45 -27.12 -12.24
C SER A 254 -18.41 -28.31 -12.41
N GLU A 255 -18.39 -29.27 -11.48
CA GLU A 255 -19.34 -30.39 -11.47
C GLU A 255 -20.80 -29.90 -11.34
N TYR A 256 -21.06 -28.92 -10.47
CA TYR A 256 -22.40 -28.36 -10.30
C TYR A 256 -22.86 -27.60 -11.53
N ALA A 257 -21.99 -26.75 -12.08
CA ALA A 257 -22.28 -26.03 -13.31
C ALA A 257 -22.58 -26.99 -14.48
N GLN A 258 -21.77 -28.04 -14.66
CA GLN A 258 -21.99 -29.02 -15.72
C GLN A 258 -23.31 -29.78 -15.54
N LYS A 259 -23.67 -30.13 -14.30
CA LYS A 259 -24.97 -30.72 -13.98
C LYS A 259 -26.12 -29.80 -14.42
N TYR A 260 -26.07 -28.52 -14.08
CA TYR A 260 -27.12 -27.56 -14.46
C TYR A 260 -27.14 -27.26 -15.96
N TYR A 261 -25.97 -27.20 -16.60
CA TYR A 261 -25.83 -27.08 -18.05
C TYR A 261 -26.48 -28.25 -18.81
N ASN A 262 -26.29 -29.48 -18.33
CA ASN A 262 -26.89 -30.66 -18.94
C ASN A 262 -28.40 -30.71 -18.70
N ALA A 263 -28.87 -30.26 -17.53
CA ALA A 263 -30.28 -30.24 -17.18
C ALA A 263 -31.11 -29.26 -18.04
N LYS A 264 -30.52 -28.16 -18.52
CA LYS A 264 -31.18 -27.24 -19.47
C LYS A 264 -31.28 -27.76 -20.91
N GLY A 265 -30.72 -28.95 -21.20
CA GLY A 265 -30.73 -29.55 -22.55
C GLY A 265 -29.59 -29.07 -23.45
N GLY A 266 -28.44 -28.69 -22.88
CA GLY A 266 -27.27 -28.29 -23.65
C GLY A 266 -26.88 -29.33 -24.69
N THR A 267 -26.95 -28.96 -25.97
CA THR A 267 -26.43 -29.77 -27.07
C THR A 267 -24.93 -29.98 -26.89
N GLN A 268 -24.52 -31.24 -26.84
CA GLN A 268 -23.12 -31.67 -26.98
C GLN A 268 -22.57 -31.30 -28.37
#